data_AF-A0AAD1VY02-F1
#
_entry.id   AF-A0AAD1VY02-F1
#
_cell.length_a   1.000
_cell.length_b   1.000
_cell.length_c   1.000
_cell.angle_alpha   90.00
_cell.angle_beta   90.00
_cell.angle_gamma   90.00
#
_symmetry.space_group_name_H-M   'P 1'
#
loop_
_entity.id
_entity.type
_entity.pdbx_description
1 polymer ?
#
loop_
_entity_poly.entity_id
_entity_poly.type
_entity_poly.pdbx_seq_one_letter_code
_entity_poly.pdbx_strand_id
1 'polypeptide(L)'
;MNSVSPTAVQYGSPEASRRTLGHKNPSSRNDQTKMGSEGASRDGEADEVDKIKSKLLTAWNNVKYGWTVKMKTHFSSTMPLYLLGELYNFRFDDDIERFQKDFVSRIWMTYRKDFPALEGTLLTTDCGWGCMIRSGQMLLAQGLLVHLLSRDWFWPNALYTHLVDMEPIRSSSPSNTLNYPVPSSTKYPQERSRSVWHTLPHQRIVQYPHQEQIHRDILRWLSDHPASPFGLHHMVSLGGSMGKKAGDWYGPSIVAHIMRKALDRASQVPELSVYVSQDCTVYRGDVEQLLGEDPPSDGSVVGRAVIVLVPVRLGGEAFNPVYKHCVKEFLRMQSCLGIIGGKPKHSLYFIGYQGMYRFSV
;
A
#
# COMPACT_ATOMS: atom_id res chain seq x y z
N MET A 1 10.14 15.88 -1.09
CA MET A 1 10.43 14.76 -0.16
C MET A 1 10.18 13.48 -0.92
N ASN A 2 11.24 12.72 -1.21
CA ASN A 2 11.17 11.60 -2.14
C ASN A 2 10.90 10.31 -1.34
N SER A 3 9.77 9.66 -1.61
CA SER A 3 9.51 8.28 -1.19
C SER A 3 10.37 7.35 -2.04
N VAL A 4 11.06 6.40 -1.41
CA VAL A 4 11.73 5.31 -2.12
C VAL A 4 10.78 4.14 -2.02
N SER A 5 10.03 3.90 -3.09
CA SER A 5 9.28 2.66 -3.27
C SER A 5 10.00 1.86 -4.36
N PRO A 6 9.99 0.52 -4.31
CA PRO A 6 10.38 -0.33 -5.43
C PRO A 6 9.57 -0.06 -6.72
N THR A 7 8.59 0.84 -6.69
CA THR A 7 7.76 1.24 -7.83
C THR A 7 7.51 2.76 -7.95
N ALA A 8 8.19 3.63 -7.18
CA ALA A 8 7.98 5.08 -7.28
C ALA A 8 8.83 5.72 -8.38
N VAL A 9 8.29 5.77 -9.60
CA VAL A 9 8.84 6.62 -10.67
C VAL A 9 8.74 8.09 -10.24
N GLN A 10 9.90 8.74 -10.06
CA GLN A 10 9.99 10.19 -9.93
C GLN A 10 9.70 10.82 -11.30
N TYR A 11 8.69 11.69 -11.41
CA TYR A 11 8.50 12.53 -12.59
C TYR A 11 8.76 14.00 -12.25
N GLY A 12 9.84 14.52 -12.83
CA GLY A 12 10.05 15.95 -13.04
C GLY A 12 9.19 16.44 -14.21
N SER A 13 8.73 17.69 -14.12
CA SER A 13 7.97 18.37 -15.16
C SER A 13 8.92 19.00 -16.19
N PRO A 14 8.69 18.87 -17.50
CA PRO A 14 9.22 19.82 -18.47
C PRO A 14 8.21 20.96 -18.64
N GLU A 15 8.54 22.13 -18.10
CA GLU A 15 8.01 23.40 -18.59
C GLU A 15 8.64 23.77 -19.94
N ALA A 16 7.94 24.67 -20.66
CA ALA A 16 8.19 25.24 -21.99
C ALA A 16 7.48 24.48 -23.12
N SER A 17 6.47 25.01 -23.82
CA SER A 17 6.40 26.37 -24.35
C SER A 17 4.94 26.81 -24.58
N ARG A 18 4.54 27.95 -24.03
CA ARG A 18 3.43 28.75 -24.58
C ARG A 18 3.88 30.19 -24.72
N ARG A 19 4.30 30.53 -25.94
CA ARG A 19 4.42 31.91 -26.40
C ARG A 19 3.03 32.51 -26.55
N THR A 20 2.92 33.71 -26.04
CA THR A 20 1.87 34.71 -26.18
C THR A 20 1.42 34.95 -27.62
N LEU A 21 0.10 35.11 -27.81
CA LEU A 21 -0.64 35.97 -28.75
C LEU A 21 -2.12 35.72 -28.36
N GLY A 22 -2.97 36.66 -27.97
CA GLY A 22 -3.08 38.04 -28.40
C GLY A 22 -4.41 38.23 -29.14
N HIS A 23 -5.48 38.45 -28.38
CA HIS A 23 -6.57 39.39 -28.68
C HIS A 23 -7.82 39.00 -29.54
N LYS A 24 -8.97 39.44 -28.99
CA LYS A 24 -10.24 39.92 -29.56
C LYS A 24 -11.37 38.95 -29.96
N ASN A 25 -12.45 39.02 -29.17
CA ASN A 25 -13.86 38.87 -29.62
C ASN A 25 -14.24 39.96 -30.63
N PRO A 26 -15.25 39.71 -31.47
CA PRO A 26 -16.48 40.49 -31.31
C PRO A 26 -17.78 39.68 -31.47
N SER A 27 -18.83 40.27 -30.90
CA SER A 27 -20.26 39.93 -30.95
C SER A 27 -20.94 40.26 -32.29
N SER A 28 -21.98 39.51 -32.67
CA SER A 28 -23.29 40.05 -33.09
C SER A 28 -24.35 38.97 -33.37
N ARG A 29 -25.60 39.27 -32.95
CA ARG A 29 -26.97 38.85 -33.40
C ARG A 29 -27.08 38.41 -34.88
N ASN A 30 -28.09 37.70 -35.41
CA ASN A 30 -29.49 37.34 -35.09
C ASN A 30 -29.90 36.25 -36.13
N ASP A 31 -30.85 35.34 -35.83
CA ASP A 31 -32.12 35.16 -36.59
C ASP A 31 -32.86 33.83 -36.31
N GLN A 32 -34.20 33.96 -36.30
CA GLN A 32 -35.25 32.92 -36.29
C GLN A 32 -35.19 32.13 -37.62
N THR A 33 -35.63 30.88 -37.83
CA THR A 33 -36.88 30.17 -37.51
C THR A 33 -36.76 28.78 -38.18
N LYS A 34 -37.21 27.67 -37.58
CA LYS A 34 -38.11 26.66 -38.20
C LYS A 34 -38.26 25.38 -37.36
N MET A 35 -39.51 24.91 -37.32
CA MET A 35 -39.96 23.65 -36.75
C MET A 35 -39.25 22.42 -37.31
N GLY A 36 -39.10 21.41 -36.47
CA GLY A 36 -38.81 20.03 -36.83
C GLY A 36 -38.83 19.16 -35.57
N SER A 37 -39.96 18.51 -35.32
CA SER A 37 -40.14 17.54 -34.23
C SER A 37 -39.37 16.27 -34.57
N GLU A 38 -38.22 16.05 -33.94
CA GLU A 38 -37.61 14.73 -33.79
C GLU A 38 -37.22 14.53 -32.32
N GLY A 39 -38.12 13.87 -31.58
CA GLY A 39 -37.78 13.27 -30.31
C GLY A 39 -37.16 11.91 -30.55
N ALA A 40 -35.83 11.81 -30.46
CA ALA A 40 -35.11 10.57 -30.19
C ALA A 40 -33.65 10.88 -29.81
N SER A 41 -33.15 10.17 -28.81
CA SER A 41 -31.73 9.89 -28.56
C SER A 41 -30.77 11.06 -28.33
N ARG A 42 -30.94 11.80 -27.21
CA ARG A 42 -29.83 12.56 -26.60
C ARG A 42 -29.29 11.94 -25.31
N ASP A 43 -30.12 11.18 -24.58
CA ASP A 43 -29.67 10.48 -23.36
C ASP A 43 -28.80 9.25 -23.65
N GLY A 44 -29.09 8.50 -24.73
CA GLY A 44 -28.31 7.31 -25.09
C GLY A 44 -26.89 7.63 -25.62
N GLU A 45 -26.71 8.81 -26.23
CA GLU A 45 -25.42 9.21 -26.81
C GLU A 45 -24.45 9.69 -25.73
N ALA A 46 -24.93 10.37 -24.69
CA ALA A 46 -24.13 10.74 -23.52
C ALA A 46 -23.64 9.49 -22.76
N ASP A 47 -24.52 8.49 -22.58
CA ASP A 47 -24.21 7.22 -21.92
C ASP A 47 -23.22 6.36 -22.73
N GLU A 48 -23.36 6.31 -24.06
CA GLU A 48 -22.41 5.66 -24.95
C GLU A 48 -21.02 6.32 -24.88
N VAL A 49 -20.98 7.64 -24.93
CA VAL A 49 -19.74 8.42 -24.85
C VAL A 49 -19.04 8.22 -23.50
N ASP A 50 -19.77 8.15 -22.39
CA ASP A 50 -19.19 7.92 -21.07
C ASP A 50 -18.74 6.47 -20.86
N LYS A 51 -19.42 5.51 -21.51
CA LYS A 51 -18.99 4.10 -21.58
C LYS A 51 -17.72 3.95 -22.43
N ILE A 52 -17.58 4.70 -23.52
CA ILE A 52 -16.37 4.71 -24.35
C ILE A 52 -15.21 5.36 -23.60
N LYS A 53 -15.44 6.50 -22.93
CA LYS A 53 -14.43 7.17 -22.08
C LYS A 53 -13.93 6.27 -20.96
N SER A 54 -14.83 5.56 -20.26
CA SER A 54 -14.45 4.65 -19.18
C SER A 54 -13.63 3.46 -19.68
N LYS A 55 -13.98 2.89 -20.84
CA LYS A 55 -13.19 1.83 -21.51
C LYS A 55 -11.80 2.31 -21.96
N LEU A 56 -11.72 3.49 -22.58
CA LEU A 56 -10.46 4.11 -23.00
C LEU A 56 -9.57 4.46 -21.80
N LEU A 57 -10.16 5.02 -20.74
CA LEU A 57 -9.43 5.34 -19.51
C LEU A 57 -8.94 4.06 -18.82
N THR A 58 -9.72 2.99 -18.87
CA THR A 58 -9.32 1.67 -18.38
C THR A 58 -8.15 1.11 -19.19
N ALA A 59 -8.22 1.16 -20.52
CA ALA A 59 -7.14 0.73 -21.41
C ALA A 59 -5.85 1.54 -21.17
N TRP A 60 -5.96 2.85 -21.00
CA TRP A 60 -4.84 3.72 -20.68
C TRP A 60 -4.24 3.42 -19.30
N ASN A 61 -5.08 3.21 -18.28
CA ASN A 61 -4.62 2.84 -16.95
C ASN A 61 -3.92 1.47 -16.95
N ASN A 62 -4.38 0.52 -17.76
CA ASN A 62 -3.71 -0.78 -17.92
C ASN A 62 -2.28 -0.62 -18.47
N VAL A 63 -2.09 0.28 -19.44
CA VAL A 63 -0.74 0.60 -19.96
C VAL A 63 0.08 1.34 -18.92
N LYS A 64 -0.51 2.27 -18.17
CA LYS A 64 0.21 3.08 -17.19
C LYS A 64 0.68 2.29 -15.96
N TYR A 65 -0.13 1.34 -15.48
CA TYR A 65 0.11 0.60 -14.24
C TYR A 65 0.54 -0.86 -14.46
N GLY A 66 0.52 -1.37 -15.70
CA GLY A 66 0.85 -2.77 -16.02
C GLY A 66 2.34 -3.09 -16.23
N TRP A 67 3.24 -2.09 -16.22
CA TRP A 67 4.69 -2.30 -16.40
C TRP A 67 5.39 -2.37 -15.04
N THR A 68 5.99 -3.53 -14.74
CA THR A 68 6.83 -3.71 -13.55
C THR A 68 8.28 -3.40 -13.92
N VAL A 69 8.75 -2.19 -13.61
CA VAL A 69 10.18 -1.84 -13.69
C VAL A 69 10.84 -2.31 -12.39
N LYS A 70 11.87 -3.17 -12.49
CA LYS A 70 12.69 -3.56 -11.34
C LYS A 70 13.45 -2.32 -10.82
N MET A 71 12.94 -1.64 -9.80
CA MET A 71 13.70 -0.57 -9.14
C MET A 71 14.62 -1.16 -8.08
N LYS A 72 15.92 -0.86 -8.17
CA LYS A 72 16.85 -1.06 -7.07
C LYS A 72 16.59 0.02 -6.02
N THR A 73 16.13 -0.36 -4.82
CA THR A 73 16.04 0.58 -3.70
C THR A 73 17.35 0.56 -2.93
N HIS A 74 17.95 1.74 -2.74
CA HIS A 74 19.22 1.88 -2.03
C HIS A 74 18.97 2.14 -0.55
N PHE A 75 19.48 1.24 0.31
CA PHE A 75 19.50 1.43 1.75
C PHE A 75 20.91 1.78 2.24
N SER A 76 20.96 2.64 3.25
CA SER A 76 22.19 2.95 3.97
C SER A 76 22.61 1.77 4.83
N SER A 77 23.90 1.41 4.77
CA SER A 77 24.50 0.42 5.66
C SER A 77 24.78 0.97 7.07
N THR A 78 24.69 2.30 7.27
CA THR A 78 25.12 2.95 8.51
C THR A 78 23.98 3.50 9.34
N MET A 79 22.84 3.79 8.72
CA MET A 79 21.66 4.36 9.38
C MET A 79 20.65 3.28 9.77
N PRO A 80 20.07 3.37 10.98
CA PRO A 80 19.02 2.45 11.40
C PRO A 80 17.79 2.59 10.50
N LEU A 81 17.19 1.45 10.20
CA LEU A 81 15.94 1.34 9.47
C LEU A 81 14.84 0.93 10.44
N TYR A 82 13.70 1.62 10.40
CA TYR A 82 12.50 1.25 11.14
C TYR A 82 11.43 0.76 10.19
N LEU A 83 10.81 -0.38 10.49
CA LEU A 83 9.70 -0.98 9.76
C LEU A 83 8.62 -1.38 10.78
N LEU A 84 7.51 -0.63 10.83
CA LEU A 84 6.36 -0.87 11.71
C LEU A 84 6.77 -1.21 13.16
N GLY A 85 7.52 -0.31 13.79
CA GLY A 85 8.03 -0.49 15.16
C GLY A 85 9.35 -1.25 15.29
N GLU A 86 9.70 -2.09 14.32
CA GLU A 86 10.92 -2.91 14.38
C GLU A 86 12.14 -2.16 13.85
N LEU A 87 13.26 -2.29 14.58
CA LEU A 87 14.55 -1.69 14.26
C LEU A 87 15.47 -2.70 13.59
N TYR A 88 16.07 -2.30 12.47
CA TYR A 88 17.04 -3.07 11.69
C TYR A 88 18.33 -2.28 11.48
N ASN A 89 19.47 -2.94 11.62
CA ASN A 89 20.79 -2.38 11.41
C ASN A 89 21.54 -3.13 10.32
N PHE A 90 21.62 -2.51 9.14
CA PHE A 90 22.24 -3.10 7.93
C PHE A 90 23.78 -3.17 8.00
N ARG A 91 24.37 -2.96 9.17
CA ARG A 91 25.74 -3.37 9.47
C ARG A 91 25.88 -4.88 9.66
N PHE A 92 24.78 -5.57 9.98
CA PHE A 92 24.75 -7.00 10.24
C PHE A 92 23.92 -7.71 9.18
N ASP A 93 24.48 -8.76 8.57
CA ASP A 93 23.82 -9.52 7.51
C ASP A 93 22.54 -10.21 8.00
N ASP A 94 22.52 -10.68 9.26
CA ASP A 94 21.32 -11.26 9.90
C ASP A 94 20.14 -10.28 9.96
N ASP A 95 20.41 -8.99 10.20
CA ASP A 95 19.38 -7.95 10.25
C ASP A 95 18.87 -7.60 8.85
N ILE A 96 19.69 -7.73 7.81
CA ILE A 96 19.26 -7.59 6.42
C ILE A 96 18.31 -8.72 6.05
N GLU A 97 18.66 -9.97 6.39
CA GLU A 97 17.79 -11.13 6.14
C GLU A 97 16.47 -11.01 6.93
N ARG A 98 16.55 -10.61 8.21
CA ARG A 98 15.36 -10.38 9.05
C ARG A 98 14.46 -9.28 8.47
N PHE A 99 15.05 -8.18 7.99
CA PHE A 99 14.30 -7.12 7.31
C PHE A 99 13.62 -7.62 6.04
N GLN A 100 14.34 -8.36 5.19
CA GLN A 100 13.78 -8.90 3.95
C GLN A 100 12.61 -9.83 4.21
N LYS A 101 12.75 -10.74 5.20
CA LYS A 101 11.65 -11.59 5.66
C LYS A 101 10.46 -10.76 6.12
N ASP A 102 10.68 -9.77 6.97
CA ASP A 102 9.61 -8.95 7.49
C ASP A 102 8.87 -8.15 6.41
N PHE A 103 9.64 -7.52 5.53
CA PHE A 103 9.12 -6.71 4.44
C PHE A 103 8.28 -7.53 3.47
N VAL A 104 8.77 -8.71 3.04
CA VAL A 104 8.04 -9.61 2.13
C VAL A 104 6.83 -10.26 2.79
N SER A 105 6.82 -10.38 4.12
CA SER A 105 5.68 -10.91 4.87
C SER A 105 4.49 -9.96 4.93
N ARG A 106 4.68 -8.68 4.58
CA ARG A 106 3.57 -7.70 4.56
C ARG A 106 2.68 -7.95 3.35
N ILE A 107 1.37 -8.00 3.58
CA ILE A 107 0.38 -8.21 2.50
C ILE A 107 0.34 -6.98 1.60
N TRP A 108 0.68 -7.18 0.32
CA TRP A 108 0.66 -6.16 -0.70
C TRP A 108 -0.60 -6.25 -1.56
N MET A 109 -1.39 -5.18 -1.58
CA MET A 109 -2.62 -5.08 -2.38
C MET A 109 -2.42 -4.05 -3.50
N THR A 110 -2.52 -4.50 -4.74
CA THR A 110 -2.38 -3.67 -5.94
C THR A 110 -3.73 -3.46 -6.62
N TYR A 111 -3.74 -2.60 -7.64
CA TYR A 111 -4.85 -2.60 -8.60
C TYR A 111 -5.07 -3.99 -9.19
N ARG A 112 -6.33 -4.32 -9.44
CA ARG A 112 -6.78 -5.56 -10.05
C ARG A 112 -7.79 -5.26 -11.15
N LYS A 113 -7.98 -6.26 -11.99
CA LYS A 113 -8.93 -6.25 -13.10
C LYS A 113 -9.51 -7.65 -13.25
N ASP A 114 -10.56 -7.74 -14.05
CA ASP A 114 -11.24 -8.97 -14.38
C ASP A 114 -11.90 -9.64 -13.15
N PHE A 115 -12.19 -8.85 -12.10
CA PHE A 115 -13.03 -9.27 -10.99
C PHE A 115 -14.53 -9.09 -11.33
N PRO A 116 -15.46 -9.75 -10.60
CA PRO A 116 -16.90 -9.58 -10.82
C PRO A 116 -17.34 -8.12 -10.82
N ALA A 117 -18.29 -7.71 -11.65
CA ALA A 117 -18.69 -6.30 -11.74
C ALA A 117 -19.11 -5.73 -10.37
N LEU A 118 -18.65 -4.51 -10.06
CA LEU A 118 -19.03 -3.81 -8.84
C LEU A 118 -20.52 -3.44 -8.89
N GLU A 119 -21.21 -3.62 -7.77
CA GLU A 119 -22.64 -3.41 -7.62
C GLU A 119 -23.10 -2.07 -8.22
N GLY A 120 -24.14 -2.13 -9.06
CA GLY A 120 -24.69 -0.95 -9.75
C GLY A 120 -23.81 -0.38 -10.87
N THR A 121 -22.73 -1.07 -11.29
CA THR A 121 -21.82 -0.58 -12.34
C THR A 121 -21.35 -1.69 -13.29
N LEU A 122 -20.64 -1.30 -14.35
CA LEU A 122 -19.93 -2.23 -15.25
C LEU A 122 -18.43 -2.33 -14.93
N LEU A 123 -17.97 -1.77 -13.80
CA LEU A 123 -16.56 -1.72 -13.46
C LEU A 123 -16.10 -3.09 -12.93
N THR A 124 -15.17 -3.70 -13.65
CA THR A 124 -14.46 -4.95 -13.30
C THR A 124 -12.99 -4.69 -12.95
N THR A 125 -12.64 -3.42 -12.71
CA THR A 125 -11.28 -3.00 -12.34
C THR A 125 -11.29 -1.77 -11.44
N ASP A 126 -10.31 -1.69 -10.54
CA ASP A 126 -10.06 -0.52 -9.71
C ASP A 126 -8.90 0.37 -10.19
N CYS A 127 -8.32 0.02 -11.34
CA CYS A 127 -7.22 0.75 -11.98
C CYS A 127 -7.56 2.24 -12.15
N GLY A 128 -6.76 3.09 -11.48
CA GLY A 128 -6.84 4.55 -11.59
C GLY A 128 -7.78 5.25 -10.62
N TRP A 129 -8.47 4.51 -9.74
CA TRP A 129 -9.34 5.10 -8.71
C TRP A 129 -9.27 4.40 -7.34
N GLY A 130 -9.05 3.08 -7.30
CA GLY A 130 -9.07 2.28 -6.07
C GLY A 130 -7.87 2.42 -5.13
N CYS A 131 -6.85 3.23 -5.45
CA CYS A 131 -5.57 3.23 -4.74
C CYS A 131 -5.68 3.42 -3.22
N MET A 132 -6.56 4.32 -2.75
CA MET A 132 -6.72 4.55 -1.32
C MET A 132 -7.41 3.37 -0.63
N ILE A 133 -8.34 2.70 -1.32
CA ILE A 133 -8.97 1.48 -0.80
C ILE A 133 -7.90 0.38 -0.67
N ARG A 134 -7.03 0.21 -1.68
CA ARG A 134 -5.90 -0.74 -1.61
C ARG A 134 -4.94 -0.44 -0.47
N SER A 135 -4.59 0.83 -0.27
CA SER A 135 -3.80 1.24 0.91
C SER A 135 -4.51 0.90 2.22
N GLY A 136 -5.82 1.14 2.32
CA GLY A 136 -6.63 0.75 3.47
C GLY A 136 -6.67 -0.76 3.70
N GLN A 137 -6.79 -1.56 2.64
CA GLN A 137 -6.71 -3.02 2.71
C GLN A 137 -5.36 -3.48 3.25
N MET A 138 -4.24 -2.87 2.84
CA MET A 138 -2.91 -3.22 3.38
C MET A 138 -2.75 -2.84 4.85
N LEU A 139 -3.28 -1.69 5.27
CA LEU A 139 -3.26 -1.28 6.68
C LEU A 139 -4.14 -2.20 7.55
N LEU A 140 -5.33 -2.55 7.06
CA LEU A 140 -6.22 -3.50 7.73
C LEU A 140 -5.58 -4.89 7.79
N ALA A 141 -4.99 -5.36 6.70
CA ALA A 141 -4.25 -6.62 6.64
C ALA A 141 -3.14 -6.67 7.69
N GLN A 142 -2.38 -5.58 7.85
CA GLN A 142 -1.37 -5.50 8.89
C GLN A 142 -1.97 -5.60 10.30
N GLY A 143 -3.10 -4.94 10.56
CA GLY A 143 -3.83 -5.07 11.83
C GLY A 143 -4.27 -6.51 12.10
N LEU A 144 -4.82 -7.18 11.10
CA LEU A 144 -5.24 -8.59 11.17
C LEU A 144 -4.05 -9.53 11.43
N LEU A 145 -2.92 -9.32 10.73
CA LEU A 145 -1.69 -10.08 10.95
C LEU A 145 -1.18 -9.92 12.38
N VAL A 146 -1.08 -8.68 12.87
CA VAL A 146 -0.59 -8.43 14.24
C VAL A 146 -1.53 -9.06 15.28
N HIS A 147 -2.85 -8.95 15.10
CA HIS A 147 -3.82 -9.49 16.04
C HIS A 147 -3.84 -11.02 16.06
N LEU A 148 -3.79 -11.68 14.90
CA LEU A 148 -4.00 -13.13 14.78
C LEU A 148 -2.69 -13.94 14.75
N LEU A 149 -1.56 -13.31 14.37
CA LEU A 149 -0.27 -13.99 14.20
C LEU A 149 0.87 -13.35 14.99
N SER A 150 0.65 -12.22 15.68
CA SER A 150 1.68 -11.36 16.29
C SER A 150 2.50 -10.56 15.27
N ARG A 151 3.15 -9.49 15.76
CA ARG A 151 4.07 -8.65 14.98
C ARG A 151 5.31 -9.41 14.52
N ASP A 152 5.78 -10.37 15.31
CA ASP A 152 7.01 -11.14 15.07
C ASP A 152 6.86 -12.23 14.00
N TRP A 153 5.64 -12.45 13.51
CA TRP A 153 5.40 -13.45 12.49
C TRP A 153 5.98 -13.05 11.13
N PHE A 154 6.63 -14.04 10.50
CA PHE A 154 7.12 -13.97 9.13
C PHE A 154 6.47 -15.06 8.28
N TRP A 155 6.19 -14.74 7.02
CA TRP A 155 5.71 -15.70 6.04
C TRP A 155 6.84 -16.72 5.75
N PRO A 156 6.59 -18.03 5.95
CA PRO A 156 7.64 -19.05 5.83
C PRO A 156 8.37 -19.07 4.47
N ASN A 157 7.71 -18.62 3.40
CA ASN A 157 8.27 -18.61 2.04
C ASN A 157 8.87 -17.26 1.62
N ALA A 158 9.05 -16.31 2.54
CA ALA A 158 9.49 -14.95 2.22
C ALA A 158 10.84 -14.90 1.46
N LEU A 159 11.79 -15.79 1.75
CA LEU A 159 13.11 -15.82 1.10
C LEU A 159 13.16 -16.55 -0.25
N TYR A 160 12.15 -17.36 -0.59
CA TYR A 160 12.07 -18.04 -1.89
C TYR A 160 11.52 -17.14 -3.00
N THR A 161 11.19 -15.90 -2.66
CA THR A 161 10.53 -14.95 -3.54
C THR A 161 11.61 -14.05 -4.18
N HIS A 162 12.02 -14.34 -5.42
CA HIS A 162 12.97 -13.54 -6.22
C HIS A 162 12.55 -12.08 -6.52
N LEU A 163 11.59 -11.52 -5.78
CA LEU A 163 10.94 -10.25 -6.10
C LEU A 163 11.70 -9.01 -5.61
N VAL A 164 12.75 -9.16 -4.81
CA VAL A 164 13.44 -8.01 -4.21
C VAL A 164 14.95 -8.20 -4.24
N ASP A 165 15.62 -7.58 -5.21
CA ASP A 165 17.08 -7.49 -5.25
C ASP A 165 17.51 -6.29 -4.38
N MET A 166 17.72 -6.54 -3.08
CA MET A 166 18.11 -5.52 -2.10
C MET A 166 19.61 -5.61 -1.82
N GLU A 167 20.44 -4.87 -2.56
CA GLU A 167 21.87 -4.78 -2.29
C GLU A 167 22.17 -3.60 -1.33
N PRO A 168 22.71 -3.83 -0.13
CA PRO A 168 23.22 -2.77 0.73
C PRO A 168 24.43 -2.09 0.08
N ILE A 169 24.52 -0.75 0.15
CA ILE A 169 25.74 -0.04 -0.27
C ILE A 169 26.85 -0.38 0.74
N ARG A 170 27.75 -1.28 0.35
CA ARG A 170 29.05 -1.43 1.01
C ARG A 170 29.85 -0.18 0.67
N SER A 171 30.20 0.61 1.69
CA SER A 171 31.13 1.72 1.51
C SER A 171 32.48 1.15 1.07
N SER A 172 32.79 1.22 -0.22
CA SER A 172 34.15 1.11 -0.71
C SER A 172 34.92 2.29 -0.14
N SER A 173 35.62 2.06 0.98
CA SER A 173 36.66 2.99 1.42
C SER A 173 37.74 3.03 0.33
N PRO A 174 38.18 4.20 -0.13
CA PRO A 174 39.31 4.28 -1.04
C PRO A 174 40.58 4.02 -0.22
N SER A 175 40.99 2.76 -0.14
CA SER A 175 42.32 2.43 0.36
C SER A 175 43.35 2.93 -0.65
N ASN A 176 43.93 4.07 -0.32
CA ASN A 176 45.06 4.67 -1.01
C ASN A 176 46.29 3.79 -0.70
N THR A 177 46.63 2.86 -1.59
CA THR A 177 47.92 2.15 -1.53
C THR A 177 48.56 2.11 -2.92
N LEU A 178 49.68 2.82 -3.00
CA LEU A 178 50.60 2.93 -4.12
C LEU A 178 50.90 1.58 -4.79
N ASN A 179 50.98 1.62 -6.12
CA ASN A 179 51.55 0.58 -6.97
C ASN A 179 53.00 0.27 -6.58
N TYR A 180 53.28 -0.99 -6.27
CA TYR A 180 54.60 -1.61 -6.44
C TYR A 180 54.41 -2.94 -7.19
N PRO A 181 55.20 -3.24 -8.24
CA PRO A 181 55.14 -4.50 -8.96
C PRO A 181 56.09 -5.53 -8.32
N VAL A 182 55.57 -6.70 -7.93
CA VAL A 182 56.40 -7.87 -7.56
C VAL A 182 55.69 -9.16 -8.04
N PRO A 183 56.42 -10.18 -8.56
CA PRO A 183 55.91 -11.11 -9.55
C PRO A 183 55.31 -12.42 -9.00
N SER A 184 54.65 -13.11 -9.93
CA SER A 184 54.07 -14.46 -9.89
C SER A 184 54.83 -15.53 -9.11
N SER A 185 54.12 -16.31 -8.27
CA SER A 185 53.88 -17.75 -8.47
C SER A 185 53.39 -18.42 -7.19
N THR A 186 52.21 -19.05 -7.24
CA THR A 186 51.95 -20.41 -6.74
C THR A 186 50.52 -20.78 -7.12
N LYS A 187 50.41 -21.83 -7.93
CA LYS A 187 49.13 -22.46 -8.32
C LYS A 187 48.59 -23.23 -7.12
N TYR A 188 47.43 -22.82 -6.61
CA TYR A 188 46.55 -23.66 -5.80
C TYR A 188 45.20 -23.78 -6.52
N PRO A 189 44.55 -24.96 -6.55
CA PRO A 189 43.34 -25.16 -7.33
C PRO A 189 42.22 -24.32 -6.74
N GLN A 190 41.67 -23.43 -7.57
CA GLN A 190 40.44 -22.71 -7.29
C GLN A 190 39.30 -23.72 -7.41
N GLU A 191 38.94 -24.38 -6.30
CA GLU A 191 37.61 -24.98 -6.19
C GLU A 191 36.60 -23.84 -6.28
N ARG A 192 36.09 -23.63 -7.50
CA ARG A 192 34.80 -23.02 -7.71
C ARG A 192 33.82 -23.82 -6.87
N SER A 193 33.42 -23.25 -5.73
CA SER A 193 32.20 -23.66 -5.03
C SER A 193 31.03 -23.37 -5.97
N ARG A 194 30.78 -24.34 -6.86
CA ARG A 194 29.62 -24.42 -7.74
C ARG A 194 28.42 -24.60 -6.82
N SER A 195 27.65 -23.53 -6.67
CA SER A 195 26.19 -23.53 -6.51
C SER A 195 25.60 -24.85 -6.00
N VAL A 196 25.63 -25.05 -4.68
CA VAL A 196 24.76 -26.02 -4.01
C VAL A 196 23.37 -25.39 -3.87
N TRP A 197 22.72 -25.10 -5.00
CA TRP A 197 21.31 -24.66 -5.05
C TRP A 197 20.47 -25.54 -5.96
N HIS A 198 20.97 -26.74 -6.30
CA HIS A 198 20.15 -27.75 -6.94
C HIS A 198 19.91 -28.93 -5.99
N THR A 199 18.62 -29.03 -5.64
CA THR A 199 17.92 -30.24 -5.19
C THR A 199 18.12 -30.63 -3.72
N LEU A 200 17.41 -29.94 -2.81
CA LEU A 200 16.99 -30.52 -1.53
C LEU A 200 15.48 -30.25 -1.30
N PRO A 201 14.75 -31.21 -0.70
CA PRO A 201 13.36 -31.52 -1.04
C PRO A 201 12.35 -30.59 -0.37
N HIS A 202 11.14 -30.57 -0.95
CA HIS A 202 9.86 -30.00 -0.49
C HIS A 202 9.44 -30.34 0.97
N GLN A 203 10.30 -30.90 1.81
CA GLN A 203 9.97 -31.47 3.13
C GLN A 203 10.23 -30.56 4.34
N ARG A 204 10.63 -29.29 4.15
CA ARG A 204 10.58 -28.26 5.21
C ARG A 204 9.39 -27.30 5.07
N ILE A 205 8.44 -27.62 4.20
CA ILE A 205 7.26 -26.79 3.99
C ILE A 205 6.27 -27.12 5.10
N VAL A 206 5.86 -26.07 5.83
CA VAL A 206 4.89 -26.04 6.92
C VAL A 206 5.40 -26.42 8.32
N GLN A 207 6.25 -25.57 8.91
CA GLN A 207 6.56 -25.66 10.36
C GLN A 207 5.37 -25.23 11.26
N TYR A 208 4.37 -24.53 10.73
CA TYR A 208 3.19 -24.07 11.48
C TYR A 208 1.91 -24.06 10.61
N PRO A 209 1.24 -25.22 10.41
CA PRO A 209 0.10 -25.33 9.49
C PRO A 209 -1.07 -24.41 9.86
N HIS A 210 -1.27 -24.19 11.15
CA HIS A 210 -2.30 -23.30 11.64
C HIS A 210 -2.06 -21.82 11.27
N GLN A 211 -0.82 -21.34 11.40
CA GLN A 211 -0.47 -19.95 11.05
C GLN A 211 -0.58 -19.70 9.54
N GLU A 212 -0.20 -20.69 8.71
CA GLU A 212 -0.39 -20.59 7.26
C GLU A 212 -1.88 -20.52 6.89
N GLN A 213 -2.72 -21.31 7.57
CA GLN A 213 -4.16 -21.27 7.35
C GLN A 213 -4.74 -19.89 7.71
N ILE A 214 -4.40 -19.33 8.88
CA ILE A 214 -4.80 -17.97 9.28
C ILE A 214 -4.37 -16.94 8.22
N HIS A 215 -3.12 -16.99 7.77
CA HIS A 215 -2.61 -16.09 6.73
C HIS A 215 -3.43 -16.21 5.43
N ARG A 216 -3.75 -17.44 5.00
CA ARG A 216 -4.59 -17.68 3.81
C ARG A 216 -6.01 -17.17 4.00
N ASP A 217 -6.56 -17.25 5.21
CA ASP A 217 -7.89 -16.73 5.51
C ASP A 217 -7.91 -15.21 5.47
N ILE A 218 -6.90 -14.53 6.01
CA ILE A 218 -6.74 -13.07 5.85
C ILE A 218 -6.72 -12.69 4.36
N LEU A 219 -5.94 -13.39 3.54
CA LEU A 219 -5.90 -13.14 2.09
C LEU A 219 -7.25 -13.37 1.40
N ARG A 220 -7.99 -14.42 1.80
CA ARG A 220 -9.34 -14.69 1.28
C ARG A 220 -10.29 -13.55 1.65
N TRP A 221 -10.23 -13.05 2.88
CA TRP A 221 -11.10 -11.97 3.34
C TRP A 221 -10.86 -10.64 2.63
N LEU A 222 -9.65 -10.42 2.10
CA LEU A 222 -9.25 -9.21 1.35
C LEU A 222 -9.42 -9.34 -0.18
N SER A 223 -9.76 -10.53 -0.68
CA SER A 223 -9.85 -10.80 -2.12
C SER A 223 -10.95 -9.99 -2.82
N ASP A 224 -10.80 -9.78 -4.14
CA ASP A 224 -11.74 -9.03 -4.98
C ASP A 224 -12.97 -9.85 -5.37
N HIS A 225 -13.61 -10.44 -4.37
CA HIS A 225 -14.82 -11.23 -4.53
C HIS A 225 -15.95 -10.60 -3.71
N PRO A 226 -17.20 -10.57 -4.22
CA PRO A 226 -18.34 -9.96 -3.51
C PRO A 226 -18.59 -10.51 -2.11
N ALA A 227 -18.23 -11.77 -1.85
CA ALA A 227 -18.40 -12.42 -0.54
C ALA A 227 -17.28 -12.09 0.48
N SER A 228 -16.22 -11.40 0.06
CA SER A 228 -15.06 -11.13 0.90
C SER A 228 -15.33 -9.91 1.79
N PRO A 229 -15.31 -10.05 3.14
CA PRO A 229 -15.75 -9.00 4.06
C PRO A 229 -14.88 -7.74 4.02
N PHE A 230 -13.60 -7.88 3.66
CA PHE A 230 -12.64 -6.79 3.53
C PHE A 230 -12.21 -6.57 2.07
N GLY A 231 -12.93 -7.20 1.13
CA GLY A 231 -12.70 -7.08 -0.30
C GLY A 231 -13.14 -5.72 -0.86
N LEU A 232 -12.63 -5.40 -2.05
CA LEU A 232 -12.95 -4.15 -2.74
C LEU A 232 -14.46 -3.92 -2.90
N HIS A 233 -15.21 -4.95 -3.30
CA HIS A 233 -16.66 -4.89 -3.48
C HIS A 233 -17.38 -4.43 -2.22
N HIS A 234 -17.07 -5.05 -1.09
CA HIS A 234 -17.70 -4.72 0.18
C HIS A 234 -17.32 -3.31 0.64
N MET A 235 -16.03 -2.95 0.53
CA MET A 235 -15.55 -1.62 0.89
C MET A 235 -16.20 -0.51 0.06
N VAL A 236 -16.40 -0.73 -1.24
CA VAL A 236 -17.11 0.21 -2.13
C VAL A 236 -18.59 0.33 -1.74
N SER A 237 -19.27 -0.79 -1.48
CA SER A 237 -20.68 -0.80 -1.05
C SER A 237 -20.86 -0.01 0.26
N LEU A 238 -19.97 -0.20 1.25
CA LEU A 238 -19.96 0.58 2.49
C LEU A 238 -19.75 2.08 2.25
N GLY A 239 -18.92 2.43 1.26
CA GLY A 239 -18.68 3.81 0.82
C GLY A 239 -19.94 4.51 0.30
N GLY A 240 -20.93 3.78 -0.20
CA GLY A 240 -22.22 4.31 -0.66
C GLY A 240 -22.90 5.18 0.38
N SER A 241 -22.94 4.71 1.62
CA SER A 241 -23.50 5.45 2.77
C SER A 241 -22.73 6.73 3.15
N MET A 242 -21.59 6.99 2.51
CA MET A 242 -20.72 8.14 2.70
C MET A 242 -20.61 8.99 1.43
N GLY A 243 -21.55 8.82 0.48
CA GLY A 243 -21.59 9.55 -0.78
C GLY A 243 -20.50 9.15 -1.76
N LYS A 244 -19.94 7.94 -1.64
CA LYS A 244 -18.94 7.41 -2.58
C LYS A 244 -19.52 6.30 -3.43
N LYS A 245 -19.09 6.23 -4.68
CA LYS A 245 -19.40 5.13 -5.61
C LYS A 245 -18.13 4.54 -6.21
N ALA A 246 -18.27 3.42 -6.92
CA ALA A 246 -17.18 2.88 -7.72
C ALA A 246 -16.70 3.92 -8.75
N GLY A 247 -15.39 4.06 -8.93
CA GLY A 247 -14.77 5.08 -9.79
C GLY A 247 -14.40 6.39 -9.08
N ASP A 248 -14.98 6.69 -7.92
CA ASP A 248 -14.64 7.89 -7.16
C ASP A 248 -13.25 7.78 -6.53
N TRP A 249 -12.66 8.94 -6.23
CA TRP A 249 -11.51 8.98 -5.33
C TRP A 249 -11.95 8.97 -3.86
N TYR A 250 -11.27 8.15 -3.06
CA TYR A 250 -11.46 8.01 -1.62
C TYR A 250 -10.29 8.65 -0.87
N GLY A 251 -10.59 9.43 0.16
CA GLY A 251 -9.57 9.98 1.07
C GLY A 251 -9.33 9.08 2.29
N PRO A 252 -8.22 9.25 3.02
CA PRO A 252 -7.87 8.41 4.17
C PRO A 252 -8.96 8.36 5.24
N SER A 253 -9.60 9.49 5.56
CA SER A 253 -10.66 9.56 6.58
C SER A 253 -11.88 8.71 6.22
N ILE A 254 -12.28 8.71 4.94
CA ILE A 254 -13.41 7.90 4.48
C ILE A 254 -13.05 6.41 4.54
N VAL A 255 -11.85 6.05 4.10
CA VAL A 255 -11.38 4.66 4.16
C VAL A 255 -11.27 4.16 5.59
N ALA A 256 -10.84 4.98 6.55
CA ALA A 256 -10.82 4.62 7.96
C ALA A 256 -12.22 4.25 8.50
N HIS A 257 -13.25 5.03 8.14
CA HIS A 257 -14.63 4.72 8.53
C HIS A 257 -15.22 3.52 7.78
N ILE A 258 -14.82 3.30 6.52
CA ILE A 258 -15.18 2.09 5.78
C ILE A 258 -14.58 0.85 6.46
N MET A 259 -13.31 0.91 6.86
CA MET A 259 -12.65 -0.17 7.61
C MET A 259 -13.38 -0.48 8.92
N ARG A 260 -13.77 0.55 9.68
CA ARG A 260 -14.60 0.38 10.88
C ARG A 260 -15.90 -0.36 10.56
N LYS A 261 -16.68 0.16 9.60
CA LYS A 261 -17.95 -0.47 9.20
C LYS A 261 -17.77 -1.91 8.68
N ALA A 262 -16.66 -2.21 8.03
CA ALA A 262 -16.37 -3.54 7.52
C ALA A 262 -16.08 -4.52 8.67
N LEU A 263 -15.28 -4.11 9.65
CA LEU A 263 -15.02 -4.91 10.85
C LEU A 263 -16.27 -5.09 11.72
N ASP A 264 -17.07 -4.03 11.93
CA ASP A 264 -18.33 -4.11 12.68
C ASP A 264 -19.33 -5.14 12.10
N ARG A 265 -19.22 -5.43 10.80
CA ARG A 265 -20.09 -6.38 10.08
C ARG A 265 -19.45 -7.75 9.87
N ALA A 266 -18.16 -7.90 10.14
CA ALA A 266 -17.43 -9.12 9.91
C ALA A 266 -17.57 -10.06 11.11
N SER A 267 -18.03 -11.28 10.88
CA SER A 267 -18.08 -12.33 11.91
C SER A 267 -16.75 -13.07 12.05
N GLN A 268 -15.78 -12.79 11.18
CA GLN A 268 -14.51 -13.51 11.08
C GLN A 268 -13.54 -13.18 12.20
N VAL A 269 -13.64 -11.97 12.77
CA VAL A 269 -12.71 -11.45 13.80
C VAL A 269 -13.48 -10.61 14.82
N PRO A 270 -14.43 -11.21 15.58
CA PRO A 270 -15.34 -10.47 16.47
C PRO A 270 -14.63 -9.76 17.63
N GLU A 271 -13.39 -10.15 17.96
CA GLU A 271 -12.57 -9.57 19.02
C GLU A 271 -11.83 -8.29 18.58
N LEU A 272 -11.83 -7.97 17.28
CA LEU A 272 -11.11 -6.83 16.72
C LEU A 272 -12.07 -5.69 16.35
N SER A 273 -11.86 -4.52 16.97
CA SER A 273 -12.63 -3.31 16.71
C SER A 273 -11.78 -2.21 16.07
N VAL A 274 -12.42 -1.23 15.42
CA VAL A 274 -11.74 -0.03 14.90
C VAL A 274 -12.30 1.22 15.56
N TYR A 275 -11.41 1.98 16.19
CA TYR A 275 -11.69 3.34 16.62
C TYR A 275 -11.17 4.33 15.56
N VAL A 276 -12.02 5.27 15.14
CA VAL A 276 -11.60 6.37 14.25
C VAL A 276 -11.72 7.67 15.04
N SER A 277 -10.60 8.34 15.28
CA SER A 277 -10.58 9.59 16.05
C SER A 277 -11.41 10.68 15.39
N GLN A 278 -12.05 11.51 16.21
CA GLN A 278 -12.71 12.74 15.76
C GLN A 278 -11.80 13.94 16.03
N ASP A 279 -11.71 14.88 15.09
CA ASP A 279 -10.93 16.11 15.23
C ASP A 279 -9.47 15.89 15.71
N CYS A 280 -8.84 14.82 15.20
CA CYS A 280 -7.48 14.39 15.57
C CYS A 280 -7.29 14.07 17.08
N THR A 281 -8.38 13.80 17.81
CA THR A 281 -8.40 13.56 19.25
C THR A 281 -8.86 12.13 19.54
N VAL A 282 -8.09 11.41 20.36
CA VAL A 282 -8.43 10.06 20.83
C VAL A 282 -8.98 10.16 22.24
N TYR A 283 -10.24 9.78 22.41
CA TYR A 283 -10.90 9.74 23.72
C TYR A 283 -10.65 8.38 24.35
N ARG A 284 -9.96 8.39 25.50
CA ARG A 284 -9.57 7.18 26.22
C ARG A 284 -10.78 6.31 26.58
N GLY A 285 -11.85 6.90 27.11
CA GLY A 285 -13.06 6.18 27.51
C GLY A 285 -13.73 5.43 26.36
N ASP A 286 -13.78 6.02 25.16
CA ASP A 286 -14.35 5.37 23.97
C ASP A 286 -13.52 4.13 23.57
N VAL A 287 -12.20 4.22 23.65
CA VAL A 287 -11.30 3.10 23.33
C VAL A 287 -11.42 1.99 24.36
N GLU A 288 -11.48 2.34 25.65
CA GLU A 288 -11.70 1.39 26.75
C GLU A 288 -13.05 0.67 26.60
N GLN A 289 -14.11 1.39 26.20
CA GLN A 289 -15.42 0.79 25.95
C GLN A 289 -15.39 -0.25 24.82
N LEU A 290 -14.60 -0.01 23.76
CA LEU A 290 -14.45 -0.97 22.64
C LEU A 290 -13.67 -2.22 23.05
N LEU A 291 -12.68 -2.06 23.95
CA LEU A 291 -11.94 -3.17 24.55
C LEU A 291 -12.86 -4.02 25.45
N GLY A 292 -13.86 -3.42 26.08
CA GLY A 292 -14.76 -4.09 27.02
C GLY A 292 -14.14 -4.30 28.40
N GLU A 293 -14.87 -4.95 29.31
CA GLU A 293 -14.33 -5.40 30.61
C GLU A 293 -13.49 -6.67 30.45
N ASP A 294 -12.72 -7.02 31.50
CA ASP A 294 -11.67 -8.06 31.55
C ASP A 294 -11.94 -9.34 30.74
N PRO A 295 -10.87 -10.00 30.22
CA PRO A 295 -10.98 -11.13 29.30
C PRO A 295 -11.91 -12.23 29.83
N PRO A 296 -12.65 -12.93 28.94
CA PRO A 296 -13.55 -13.99 29.35
C PRO A 296 -12.78 -15.04 30.16
N SER A 297 -13.35 -15.44 31.30
CA SER A 297 -12.80 -16.44 32.23
C SER A 297 -12.64 -17.85 31.62
N ASP A 298 -12.97 -18.00 30.33
CA ASP A 298 -13.01 -19.24 29.54
C ASP A 298 -11.67 -19.61 28.89
N GLY A 299 -10.59 -18.85 29.15
CA GLY A 299 -9.25 -19.22 28.66
C GLY A 299 -9.05 -19.08 27.14
N SER A 300 -9.89 -18.31 26.45
CA SER A 300 -9.61 -17.86 25.07
C SER A 300 -8.27 -17.12 25.02
N VAL A 301 -7.38 -17.56 24.12
CA VAL A 301 -6.00 -17.09 24.03
C VAL A 301 -5.88 -15.70 23.37
N VAL A 302 -6.92 -15.23 22.67
CA VAL A 302 -6.89 -13.96 21.94
C VAL A 302 -7.79 -12.94 22.63
N GLY A 303 -7.17 -11.97 23.31
CA GLY A 303 -7.88 -10.85 23.94
C GLY A 303 -8.47 -9.88 22.91
N ARG A 304 -9.48 -9.10 23.34
CA ARG A 304 -10.05 -8.02 22.51
C ARG A 304 -8.98 -6.99 22.16
N ALA A 305 -9.02 -6.50 20.93
CA ALA A 305 -8.06 -5.53 20.41
C ALA A 305 -8.77 -4.39 19.68
N VAL A 306 -8.15 -3.20 19.69
CA VAL A 306 -8.65 -2.01 19.00
C VAL A 306 -7.59 -1.46 18.06
N ILE A 307 -7.94 -1.32 16.79
CA ILE A 307 -7.18 -0.52 15.83
C ILE A 307 -7.58 0.93 15.99
N VAL A 308 -6.63 1.80 16.38
CA VAL A 308 -6.85 3.24 16.50
C VAL A 308 -6.37 3.93 15.22
N LEU A 309 -7.31 4.46 14.44
CA LEU A 309 -7.05 5.24 13.24
C LEU A 309 -7.20 6.73 13.55
N VAL A 310 -6.18 7.51 13.21
CA VAL A 310 -6.17 8.97 13.41
C VAL A 310 -6.04 9.67 12.06
N PRO A 311 -7.17 9.99 11.38
CA PRO A 311 -7.12 10.78 10.15
C PRO A 311 -6.65 12.20 10.43
N VAL A 312 -5.56 12.62 9.78
CA VAL A 312 -4.94 13.94 10.02
C VAL A 312 -4.58 14.65 8.72
N ARG A 313 -4.57 15.99 8.76
CA ARG A 313 -4.03 16.84 7.71
C ARG A 313 -2.78 17.57 8.20
N LEU A 314 -1.60 17.10 7.77
CA LEU A 314 -0.30 17.58 8.25
C LEU A 314 0.27 18.77 7.44
N GLY A 315 -0.61 19.53 6.78
CA GLY A 315 -0.22 20.69 5.97
C GLY A 315 -1.30 21.16 4.99
N GLY A 316 -1.06 22.31 4.36
CA GLY A 316 -1.94 22.88 3.34
C GLY A 316 -1.80 22.15 2.00
N GLU A 317 -0.98 22.71 1.10
CA GLU A 317 -0.62 22.13 -0.20
C GLU A 317 0.52 21.10 -0.10
N ALA A 318 1.39 21.27 0.89
CA ALA A 318 2.55 20.43 1.13
C ALA A 318 2.61 20.01 2.60
N PHE A 319 3.31 18.89 2.84
CA PHE A 319 3.61 18.42 4.19
C PHE A 319 4.41 19.47 4.96
N ASN A 320 3.92 19.87 6.14
CA ASN A 320 4.65 20.78 7.01
C ASN A 320 5.80 20.02 7.73
N PRO A 321 7.07 20.39 7.51
CA PRO A 321 8.22 19.69 8.10
C PRO A 321 8.23 19.62 9.63
N VAL A 322 7.49 20.49 10.33
CA VAL A 322 7.37 20.45 11.80
C VAL A 322 6.89 19.08 12.31
N TYR A 323 6.04 18.41 11.54
CA TYR A 323 5.51 17.09 11.89
C TYR A 323 6.44 15.93 11.55
N LYS A 324 7.57 16.18 10.88
CA LYS A 324 8.48 15.11 10.41
C LYS A 324 8.97 14.23 11.55
N HIS A 325 9.32 14.84 12.68
CA HIS A 325 9.79 14.12 13.85
C HIS A 325 8.67 13.25 14.44
N CYS A 326 7.51 13.84 14.72
CA CYS A 326 6.34 13.13 15.26
C CYS A 326 5.92 11.93 14.38
N VAL A 327 5.87 12.11 13.05
CA VAL A 327 5.55 11.03 12.10
C VAL A 327 6.55 9.87 12.18
N LYS A 328 7.84 10.16 12.37
CA LYS A 328 8.86 9.12 12.53
C LYS A 328 8.66 8.37 13.84
N GLU A 329 8.40 9.08 14.93
CA GLU A 329 8.16 8.44 16.24
C GLU A 329 6.95 7.51 16.18
N PHE A 330 5.87 7.87 15.48
CA PHE A 330 4.77 6.95 15.22
C PHE A 330 5.22 5.66 14.52
N LEU A 331 6.08 5.75 13.51
CA LEU A 331 6.61 4.57 12.79
C LEU A 331 7.57 3.71 13.64
N ARG A 332 8.04 4.21 14.78
CA ARG A 332 8.88 3.48 15.75
C ARG A 332 8.07 2.80 16.85
N MET A 333 6.80 3.13 17.01
CA MET A 333 5.94 2.49 18.01
C MET A 333 5.68 1.03 17.61
N GLN A 334 5.80 0.10 18.56
CA GLN A 334 5.50 -1.32 18.34
C GLN A 334 4.04 -1.57 17.91
N SER A 335 3.12 -0.71 18.35
CA SER A 335 1.70 -0.74 17.97
C SER A 335 1.41 -0.08 16.62
N CYS A 336 2.42 0.41 15.91
CA CYS A 336 2.21 1.10 14.63
C CYS A 336 1.78 0.13 13.53
N LEU A 337 0.64 0.42 12.90
CA LEU A 337 0.16 -0.28 11.69
C LEU A 337 0.50 0.48 10.41
N GLY A 338 1.40 1.46 10.47
CA GLY A 338 1.79 2.29 9.33
C GLY A 338 0.83 3.44 9.04
N ILE A 339 1.05 4.11 7.91
CA ILE A 339 0.36 5.35 7.53
C ILE A 339 -0.11 5.24 6.09
N ILE A 340 -1.40 5.45 5.85
CA ILE A 340 -1.95 5.58 4.49
C ILE A 340 -2.14 7.05 4.12
N GLY A 341 -1.88 7.39 2.87
CA GLY A 341 -2.06 8.75 2.39
C GLY A 341 -1.47 8.96 1.01
N GLY A 342 -1.51 10.21 0.54
CA GLY A 342 -0.99 10.56 -0.78
C GLY A 342 -1.86 11.58 -1.49
N LYS A 343 -1.60 11.76 -2.79
CA LYS A 343 -2.39 12.65 -3.64
C LYS A 343 -3.54 11.87 -4.28
N PRO A 344 -4.58 12.56 -4.79
CA PRO A 344 -5.61 11.92 -5.58
C PRO A 344 -5.02 11.00 -6.66
N LYS A 345 -5.52 9.76 -6.72
CA LYS A 345 -5.05 8.69 -7.63
C LYS A 345 -3.61 8.19 -7.42
N HIS A 346 -2.96 8.63 -6.34
CA HIS A 346 -1.59 8.27 -5.96
C HIS A 346 -1.48 8.08 -4.44
N SER A 347 -2.20 7.08 -3.94
CA SER A 347 -2.11 6.63 -2.54
C SER A 347 -0.92 5.71 -2.33
N LEU A 348 -0.33 5.77 -1.14
CA LEU A 348 0.77 4.92 -0.67
C LEU A 348 0.47 4.43 0.76
N TYR A 349 1.02 3.27 1.10
CA TYR A 349 1.05 2.75 2.46
C TYR A 349 2.47 2.80 3.00
N PHE A 350 2.76 3.80 3.84
CA PHE A 350 4.07 4.00 4.45
C PHE A 350 4.21 3.11 5.67
N ILE A 351 5.22 2.24 5.64
CA ILE A 351 5.45 1.23 6.69
C ILE A 351 6.77 1.43 7.43
N GLY A 352 7.58 2.41 7.03
CA GLY A 352 8.83 2.66 7.71
C GLY A 352 9.68 3.78 7.11
N TYR A 353 10.86 3.95 7.68
CA TYR A 353 11.83 4.94 7.22
C TYR A 353 13.28 4.53 7.49
N GLN A 354 14.20 5.11 6.73
CA GLN A 354 15.64 5.08 6.99
C GLN A 354 16.22 6.49 6.78
N GLY A 355 16.90 7.02 7.80
CA GLY A 355 17.43 8.39 7.74
C GLY A 355 16.32 9.42 7.44
N MET A 356 16.40 10.12 6.31
CA MET A 356 15.38 11.09 5.89
C MET A 356 14.30 10.51 4.98
N TYR A 357 14.45 9.26 4.53
CA TYR A 357 13.62 8.63 3.51
C TYR A 357 12.57 7.74 4.14
N ARG A 358 11.32 7.88 3.69
CA ARG A 358 10.23 6.95 4.01
C ARG A 358 10.10 5.93 2.89
N PHE A 359 9.76 4.70 3.24
CA PHE A 359 9.42 3.67 2.27
C PHE A 359 7.97 3.22 2.44
N SER A 360 7.40 2.79 1.33
CA SER A 360 6.01 2.38 1.22
C SER A 360 5.90 1.12 0.37
N VAL A 361 4.85 0.35 0.61
CA VAL A 361 4.48 -0.84 -0.16
C VAL A 361 3.32 -0.52 -1.09
#